data_AF-A0A0W0SI99-F1
#
_entry.id   AF-A0A0W0SI99-F1
#
_cell.length_a   1.000
_cell.length_b   1.000
_cell.length_c   1.000
_cell.angle_alpha   90.00
_cell.angle_beta   90.00
_cell.angle_gamma   90.00
#
_symmetry.space_group_name_H-M   'P 1'
#
loop_
_entity.id
_entity.type
_entity.pdbx_description
1 polymer ?
#
loop_
_entity_poly.entity_id
_entity_poly.type
_entity_poly.pdbx_seq_one_letter_code
_entity_poly.pdbx_strand_id
1 'polypeptide(L)'
;MFNELIITVIDGLSKIDCLLTQNCIDEASQVLTNISASFNYLTKNHCLLDEPALQLRILTMLTEKLTATSTRFYLALTHKLINDFNIAVEQYDFVQANGLYKEIIFHLGFMKEEYSHATRDGKEQSPVFISFTKDYTSLLHHFEQSVQKYNETRKLAQACNNLSNAFNFGETQRLFGLNLIQRSPYTLFTHDFSIQSQPSSTASNLIL
;
A
#
# COMPACT_ATOMS: atom_id res chain seq x y z
N MET A 1 36.30 -22.49 6.32
CA MET A 1 35.11 -21.86 6.92
C MET A 1 35.03 -20.35 6.70
N PHE A 2 35.90 -19.52 7.31
CA PHE A 2 35.78 -18.05 7.23
C PHE A 2 35.85 -17.50 5.80
N ASN A 3 36.83 -17.96 4.99
CA ASN A 3 36.96 -17.54 3.59
C ASN A 3 35.78 -18.00 2.72
N GLU A 4 35.19 -19.17 2.99
CA GLU A 4 34.01 -19.68 2.26
C GLU A 4 32.77 -18.82 2.58
N LEU A 5 32.63 -18.35 3.82
CA LEU A 5 31.58 -17.42 4.20
C LEU A 5 31.76 -16.04 3.55
N ILE A 6 32.99 -15.54 3.43
CA ILE A 6 33.30 -14.31 2.68
C ILE A 6 32.88 -14.46 1.22
N ILE A 7 33.28 -15.56 0.56
CA ILE A 7 32.88 -15.85 -0.83
C ILE A 7 31.35 -15.92 -0.95
N THR A 8 30.69 -16.66 -0.06
CA THR A 8 29.21 -16.77 -0.01
C THR A 8 28.52 -15.41 0.06
N VAL A 9 29.03 -14.48 0.88
CA VAL A 9 28.50 -13.11 0.98
C VAL A 9 28.79 -12.30 -0.29
N ILE A 10 30.02 -12.36 -0.84
CA ILE A 10 30.39 -11.65 -2.07
C ILE A 10 29.54 -12.09 -3.26
N ASP A 11 29.35 -13.40 -3.43
CA ASP A 11 28.58 -14.00 -4.51
C ASP A 11 27.10 -13.69 -4.36
N GLY A 12 26.54 -13.83 -3.15
CA GLY A 12 25.14 -13.50 -2.89
C GLY A 12 24.82 -12.01 -3.08
N LEU A 13 25.71 -11.10 -2.66
CA LEU A 13 25.58 -9.66 -2.97
C LEU A 13 25.56 -9.40 -4.48
N SER A 14 26.45 -10.07 -5.22
CA SER A 14 26.53 -9.92 -6.68
C SER A 14 25.32 -10.56 -7.39
N LYS A 15 24.75 -11.63 -6.81
CA LYS A 15 23.50 -12.25 -7.26
C LYS A 15 22.30 -11.34 -7.04
N ILE A 16 22.20 -10.64 -5.90
CA ILE A 16 21.13 -9.65 -5.68
C ILE A 16 21.19 -8.55 -6.74
N ASP A 17 22.37 -7.97 -6.98
CA ASP A 17 22.53 -6.95 -8.01
C ASP A 17 22.07 -7.44 -9.40
N CYS A 18 22.33 -8.70 -9.76
CA CYS A 18 21.84 -9.33 -10.98
C CYS A 18 20.30 -9.54 -10.98
N LEU A 19 19.73 -10.04 -9.87
CA LEU A 19 18.28 -10.24 -9.75
C LEU A 19 17.51 -8.92 -9.79
N LEU A 20 18.08 -7.83 -9.24
CA LEU A 20 17.50 -6.50 -9.31
C LEU A 20 17.44 -5.98 -10.77
N THR A 21 18.46 -6.22 -11.60
CA THR A 21 18.38 -5.84 -13.04
C THR A 21 17.39 -6.70 -13.84
N GLN A 22 17.05 -7.89 -13.34
CA GLN A 22 16.04 -8.79 -13.90
C GLN A 22 14.62 -8.55 -13.32
N ASN A 23 14.46 -7.60 -12.40
CA ASN A 23 13.22 -7.35 -11.64
C ASN A 23 12.73 -8.55 -10.78
N CYS A 24 13.62 -9.48 -10.44
CA CYS A 24 13.35 -10.66 -9.62
C CYS A 24 13.41 -10.33 -8.10
N ILE A 25 12.55 -9.41 -7.64
CA ILE A 25 12.60 -8.86 -6.28
C ILE A 25 12.43 -9.93 -5.18
N ASP A 26 11.53 -10.89 -5.38
CA ASP A 26 11.23 -11.91 -4.35
C ASP A 26 12.40 -12.90 -4.18
N GLU A 27 13.05 -13.25 -5.29
CA GLU A 27 14.27 -14.06 -5.31
C GLU A 27 15.45 -13.28 -4.68
N ALA A 28 15.56 -11.97 -4.96
CA ALA A 28 16.55 -11.09 -4.36
C ALA A 28 16.37 -11.00 -2.82
N SER A 29 15.12 -10.94 -2.35
CA SER A 29 14.78 -10.94 -0.92
C SER A 29 15.23 -12.21 -0.20
N GLN A 30 15.00 -13.37 -0.84
CA GLN A 30 15.47 -14.65 -0.30
C GLN A 30 17.01 -14.73 -0.25
N VAL A 31 17.70 -14.22 -1.27
CA VAL A 31 19.18 -14.15 -1.25
C VAL A 31 19.67 -13.19 -0.16
N LEU A 32 19.05 -12.00 -0.01
CA LEU A 32 19.40 -11.02 1.02
C LEU A 32 19.26 -11.60 2.43
N THR A 33 18.18 -12.33 2.70
CA THR A 33 17.96 -13.02 3.97
C THR A 33 19.07 -14.05 4.25
N ASN A 34 19.42 -14.85 3.25
CA ASN A 34 20.46 -15.87 3.38
C ASN A 34 21.85 -15.26 3.64
N ILE A 35 22.26 -14.24 2.89
CA ILE A 35 23.57 -13.59 3.12
C ILE A 35 23.60 -12.80 4.44
N SER A 36 22.48 -12.27 4.91
CA SER A 36 22.42 -11.52 6.18
C SER A 36 22.74 -12.43 7.37
N ALA A 37 22.33 -13.70 7.33
CA ALA A 37 22.73 -14.70 8.32
C ALA A 37 24.24 -14.98 8.29
N SER A 38 24.81 -15.21 7.09
CA SER A 38 26.26 -15.42 6.91
C SER A 38 27.09 -14.22 7.32
N PHE A 39 26.65 -13.00 6.98
CA PHE A 39 27.33 -11.75 7.36
C PHE A 39 27.27 -11.51 8.87
N ASN A 40 26.12 -11.73 9.51
CA ASN A 40 25.98 -11.67 10.97
C ASN A 40 26.86 -12.70 11.70
N TYR A 41 27.14 -13.85 11.08
CA TYR A 41 28.10 -14.81 11.62
C TYR A 41 29.55 -14.28 11.48
N LEU A 42 29.92 -13.75 10.32
CA LEU A 42 31.25 -13.15 10.09
C LEU A 42 31.52 -12.00 11.08
N THR A 43 30.60 -11.05 11.24
CA THR A 43 30.77 -9.91 12.15
C THR A 43 30.82 -10.31 13.62
N LYS A 44 30.16 -11.39 14.04
CA LYS A 44 30.25 -11.88 15.43
C LYS A 44 31.53 -12.65 15.76
N ASN A 45 32.15 -13.31 14.76
CA ASN A 45 33.28 -14.23 14.99
C ASN A 45 34.64 -13.69 14.50
N HIS A 46 34.69 -12.45 14.00
CA HIS A 46 35.91 -11.85 13.43
C HIS A 46 37.10 -11.72 14.39
N CYS A 47 36.86 -11.72 15.71
CA CYS A 47 37.91 -11.59 16.71
C CYS A 47 38.70 -12.90 16.98
N LEU A 48 38.33 -14.02 16.33
CA LEU A 48 38.80 -15.37 16.67
C LEU A 48 39.93 -15.89 15.75
N LEU A 49 40.61 -15.01 15.01
CA LEU A 49 41.50 -15.40 13.90
C LEU A 49 42.78 -14.55 13.87
N ASP A 50 43.84 -15.13 13.29
CA ASP A 50 45.24 -14.70 13.47
C ASP A 50 45.64 -13.37 12.80
N GLU A 51 44.83 -12.81 11.88
CA GLU A 51 45.14 -11.58 11.14
C GLU A 51 44.03 -10.50 11.27
N PRO A 52 43.90 -9.84 12.44
CA PRO A 52 42.80 -8.92 12.70
C PRO A 52 42.78 -7.69 11.78
N ALA A 53 43.94 -7.19 11.36
CA ALA A 53 44.02 -5.99 10.51
C ALA A 53 43.51 -6.23 9.07
N LEU A 54 43.83 -7.38 8.48
CA LEU A 54 43.34 -7.77 7.15
C LEU A 54 41.82 -8.02 7.18
N GLN A 55 41.35 -8.67 8.24
CA GLN A 55 39.94 -9.03 8.39
C GLN A 55 39.06 -7.82 8.67
N LEU A 56 39.52 -6.85 9.48
CA LEU A 56 38.83 -5.58 9.66
C LEU A 56 38.62 -4.88 8.31
N ARG A 57 39.65 -4.84 7.45
CA ARG A 57 39.56 -4.25 6.10
C ARG A 57 38.56 -5.00 5.20
N ILE A 58 38.55 -6.33 5.23
CA ILE A 58 37.57 -7.14 4.49
C ILE A 58 36.16 -6.87 5.01
N LEU A 59 35.96 -6.81 6.33
CA LEU A 59 34.65 -6.55 6.92
C LEU A 59 34.13 -5.15 6.63
N THR A 60 34.98 -4.11 6.64
CA THR A 60 34.60 -2.77 6.19
C THR A 60 34.11 -2.79 4.74
N MET A 61 34.88 -3.40 3.83
CA MET A 61 34.49 -3.55 2.42
C MET A 61 33.18 -4.32 2.23
N LEU A 62 32.99 -5.44 2.96
CA LEU A 62 31.75 -6.22 2.92
C LEU A 62 30.57 -5.45 3.51
N THR A 63 30.77 -4.67 4.58
CA THR A 63 29.75 -3.79 5.17
C THR A 63 29.30 -2.76 4.15
N GLU A 64 30.24 -2.05 3.52
CA GLU A 64 29.94 -1.04 2.50
C GLU A 64 29.19 -1.64 1.29
N LYS A 65 29.61 -2.82 0.80
CA LYS A 65 28.91 -3.52 -0.28
C LYS A 65 27.52 -4.02 0.16
N LEU A 66 27.36 -4.49 1.39
CA LEU A 66 26.06 -4.90 1.93
C LEU A 66 25.11 -3.72 2.06
N THR A 67 25.54 -2.58 2.59
CA THR A 67 24.75 -1.33 2.59
C THR A 67 24.39 -0.94 1.15
N ALA A 68 25.36 -0.94 0.22
CA ALA A 68 25.14 -0.61 -1.19
C ALA A 68 24.03 -1.44 -1.86
N THR A 69 24.08 -2.75 -1.68
CA THR A 69 23.09 -3.68 -2.26
C THR A 69 21.76 -3.62 -1.49
N SER A 70 21.77 -3.44 -0.18
CA SER A 70 20.54 -3.33 0.64
C SER A 70 19.76 -2.06 0.31
N THR A 71 20.41 -0.90 0.19
CA THR A 71 19.73 0.37 -0.19
C THR A 71 19.08 0.24 -1.57
N ARG A 72 19.79 -0.33 -2.56
CA ARG A 72 19.24 -0.59 -3.90
C ARG A 72 18.08 -1.59 -3.87
N PHE A 73 18.18 -2.64 -3.07
CA PHE A 73 17.10 -3.60 -2.86
C PHE A 73 15.85 -2.94 -2.24
N TYR A 74 15.99 -2.14 -1.18
CA TYR A 74 14.85 -1.49 -0.54
C TYR A 74 14.18 -0.44 -1.42
N LEU A 75 14.93 0.29 -2.26
CA LEU A 75 14.35 1.17 -3.28
C LEU A 75 13.49 0.38 -4.28
N ALA A 76 14.02 -0.73 -4.82
CA ALA A 76 13.32 -1.58 -5.78
C ALA A 76 12.10 -2.30 -5.17
N LEU A 77 12.23 -2.81 -3.94
CA LEU A 77 11.13 -3.40 -3.17
C LEU A 77 10.02 -2.38 -2.92
N THR A 78 10.36 -1.14 -2.52
CA THR A 78 9.36 -0.10 -2.27
C THR A 78 8.63 0.28 -3.56
N HIS A 79 9.32 0.34 -4.71
CA HIS A 79 8.66 0.49 -6.01
C HIS A 79 7.68 -0.65 -6.32
N LYS A 80 8.05 -1.92 -6.07
CA LYS A 80 7.16 -3.07 -6.23
C LYS A 80 5.91 -2.92 -5.34
N LEU A 81 6.10 -2.63 -4.05
CA LEU A 81 5.01 -2.47 -3.09
C LEU A 81 4.05 -1.34 -3.46
N ILE A 82 4.53 -0.23 -4.04
CA ILE A 82 3.68 0.87 -4.55
C ILE A 82 2.83 0.40 -5.75
N ASN A 83 3.37 -0.44 -6.63
CA ASN A 83 2.61 -1.03 -7.73
C ASN A 83 1.54 -2.01 -7.20
N ASP A 84 1.92 -2.91 -6.30
CA ASP A 84 1.01 -3.87 -5.66
C ASP A 84 -0.11 -3.13 -4.88
N PHE A 85 0.23 -2.01 -4.22
CA PHE A 85 -0.73 -1.13 -3.56
C PHE A 85 -1.73 -0.52 -4.56
N ASN A 86 -1.24 0.00 -5.69
CA ASN A 86 -2.12 0.56 -6.73
C ASN A 86 -3.06 -0.48 -7.32
N ILE A 87 -2.59 -1.73 -7.51
CA ILE A 87 -3.41 -2.86 -7.96
C ILE A 87 -4.50 -3.17 -6.93
N ALA A 88 -4.17 -3.25 -5.63
CA ALA A 88 -5.16 -3.50 -4.57
C ALA A 88 -6.22 -2.38 -4.49
N VAL A 89 -5.83 -1.12 -4.72
CA VAL A 89 -6.76 0.03 -4.81
C VAL A 89 -7.73 -0.11 -5.99
N GLU A 90 -7.24 -0.52 -7.16
CA GLU A 90 -8.06 -0.75 -8.37
C GLU A 90 -9.01 -1.94 -8.24
N GLN A 91 -8.61 -2.96 -7.46
CA GLN A 91 -9.43 -4.12 -7.14
C GLN A 91 -10.42 -3.88 -5.98
N TYR A 92 -10.44 -2.66 -5.41
CA TYR A 92 -11.20 -2.28 -4.21
C TYR A 92 -10.86 -3.10 -2.95
N ASP A 93 -9.72 -3.81 -2.91
CA ASP A 93 -9.22 -4.45 -1.69
C ASP A 93 -8.51 -3.44 -0.79
N PHE A 94 -9.35 -2.67 -0.08
CA PHE A 94 -8.88 -1.68 0.88
C PHE A 94 -8.22 -2.29 2.13
N VAL A 95 -8.35 -3.60 2.36
CA VAL A 95 -7.67 -4.28 3.48
C VAL A 95 -6.22 -4.56 3.10
N GLN A 96 -6.00 -5.16 1.93
CA GLN A 96 -4.67 -5.40 1.37
C GLN A 96 -3.94 -4.07 1.12
N ALA A 97 -4.60 -3.09 0.49
CA ALA A 97 -4.01 -1.77 0.25
C ALA A 97 -3.56 -1.08 1.55
N ASN A 98 -4.36 -1.19 2.63
CA ASN A 98 -3.98 -0.64 3.94
C ASN A 98 -2.86 -1.42 4.65
N GLY A 99 -2.66 -2.70 4.31
CA GLY A 99 -1.48 -3.48 4.70
C GLY A 99 -0.22 -2.94 4.01
N LEU A 100 -0.25 -2.95 2.67
CA LEU A 100 0.86 -2.48 1.81
C LEU A 100 1.26 -1.03 2.11
N TYR A 101 0.29 -0.14 2.37
CA TYR A 101 0.55 1.25 2.79
C TYR A 101 1.48 1.35 4.02
N LYS A 102 1.27 0.49 5.03
CA LYS A 102 2.10 0.50 6.26
C LYS A 102 3.50 -0.02 5.99
N GLU A 103 3.62 -1.03 5.14
CA GLU A 103 4.90 -1.62 4.72
C GLU A 103 5.74 -0.62 3.92
N ILE A 104 5.12 0.10 2.97
CA ILE A 104 5.77 1.20 2.22
C ILE A 104 6.25 2.30 3.17
N ILE A 105 5.42 2.76 4.11
CA ILE A 105 5.80 3.77 5.11
C ILE A 105 6.99 3.30 5.96
N PHE A 106 7.01 2.02 6.35
CA PHE A 106 8.12 1.43 7.10
C PHE A 106 9.44 1.46 6.29
N HIS A 107 9.42 1.01 5.03
CA HIS A 107 10.61 1.01 4.19
C HIS A 107 11.10 2.44 3.84
N LEU A 108 10.20 3.38 3.56
CA LEU A 108 10.54 4.80 3.38
C LEU A 108 11.20 5.38 4.64
N GLY A 109 10.66 5.08 5.82
CA GLY A 109 11.23 5.49 7.11
C GLY A 109 12.64 4.95 7.31
N PHE A 110 12.83 3.63 7.12
CA PHE A 110 14.13 2.96 7.22
C PHE A 110 15.17 3.57 6.27
N MET A 111 14.84 3.72 4.98
CA MET A 111 15.75 4.31 3.99
C MET A 111 16.17 5.74 4.36
N LYS A 112 15.24 6.55 4.87
CA LYS A 112 15.52 7.92 5.33
C LYS A 112 16.44 7.95 6.56
N GLU A 113 16.28 7.00 7.48
CA GLU A 113 17.14 6.84 8.65
C GLU A 113 18.56 6.43 8.25
N GLU A 114 18.71 5.41 7.39
CA GLU A 114 20.01 4.97 6.86
C GLU A 114 20.77 6.12 6.14
N TYR A 115 20.08 6.92 5.33
CA TYR A 115 20.70 8.10 4.71
C TYR A 115 21.11 9.18 5.74
N SER A 116 20.35 9.33 6.83
CA SER A 116 20.71 10.21 7.96
C SER A 116 21.92 9.69 8.73
N HIS A 117 22.10 8.37 8.86
CA HIS A 117 23.35 7.77 9.33
C HIS A 117 24.50 8.08 8.37
N ALA A 118 24.34 7.82 7.08
CA ALA A 118 25.37 8.10 6.08
C ALA A 118 25.82 9.57 6.05
N THR A 119 24.88 10.51 6.18
CA THR A 119 25.17 11.96 6.22
C THR A 119 25.94 12.36 7.48
N ARG A 120 25.63 11.78 8.65
CA ARG A 120 26.39 12.01 9.90
C ARG A 120 27.82 11.48 9.82
N ASP A 121 28.02 10.38 9.10
CA ASP A 121 29.32 9.75 8.90
C ASP A 121 30.14 10.37 7.75
N GLY A 122 29.62 11.39 7.04
CA GLY A 122 30.27 12.00 5.87
C GLY A 122 30.33 11.09 4.64
N LYS A 123 29.39 10.15 4.53
CA LYS A 123 29.31 9.10 3.49
C LYS A 123 28.17 9.32 2.49
N GLU A 124 27.46 10.44 2.54
CA GLU A 124 26.37 10.76 1.62
C GLU A 124 26.85 10.91 0.16
N GLN A 125 28.10 11.29 -0.06
CA GLN A 125 28.75 11.34 -1.38
C GLN A 125 29.31 9.97 -1.85
N SER A 126 29.15 8.90 -1.07
CA SER A 126 29.60 7.57 -1.48
C SER A 126 28.79 7.04 -2.67
N PRO A 127 29.35 6.11 -3.48
CA PRO A 127 28.61 5.49 -4.60
C PRO A 127 27.28 4.84 -4.22
N VAL A 128 27.06 4.55 -2.93
CA VAL A 128 25.80 4.02 -2.38
C VAL A 128 24.70 5.08 -2.34
N PHE A 129 25.05 6.30 -1.94
CA PHE A 129 24.09 7.34 -1.57
C PHE A 129 24.08 8.55 -2.51
N ILE A 130 25.03 8.65 -3.45
CA ILE A 130 25.16 9.77 -4.38
C ILE A 130 23.90 10.08 -5.22
N SER A 131 23.08 9.06 -5.54
CA SER A 131 21.79 9.23 -6.22
C SER A 131 20.58 9.21 -5.28
N PHE A 132 20.78 8.81 -4.01
CA PHE A 132 19.70 8.49 -3.07
C PHE A 132 18.67 9.61 -2.92
N THR A 133 19.12 10.87 -2.73
CA THR A 133 18.20 12.00 -2.55
C THR A 133 17.25 12.17 -3.75
N LYS A 134 17.76 12.00 -4.97
CA LYS A 134 16.96 12.10 -6.20
C LYS A 134 15.97 10.94 -6.29
N ASP A 135 16.47 9.71 -6.12
CA ASP A 135 15.68 8.50 -6.31
C ASP A 135 14.59 8.37 -5.23
N TYR A 136 14.93 8.66 -3.97
CA TYR A 136 13.99 8.73 -2.85
C TYR A 136 12.92 9.82 -3.02
N THR A 137 13.28 11.00 -3.52
CA THR A 137 12.31 12.08 -3.79
C THR A 137 11.33 11.68 -4.90
N SER A 138 11.82 11.04 -5.97
CA SER A 138 10.97 10.51 -7.03
C SER A 138 10.01 9.43 -6.51
N LEU A 139 10.53 8.47 -5.74
CA LEU A 139 9.77 7.39 -5.10
C LEU A 139 8.67 7.94 -4.18
N LEU A 140 9.00 8.91 -3.33
CA LEU A 140 8.05 9.56 -2.42
C LEU A 140 6.92 10.24 -3.20
N HIS A 141 7.24 10.98 -4.26
CA HIS A 141 6.24 11.66 -5.08
C HIS A 141 5.26 10.66 -5.74
N HIS A 142 5.75 9.55 -6.28
CA HIS A 142 4.89 8.49 -6.83
C HIS A 142 4.00 7.84 -5.77
N PHE A 143 4.50 7.67 -4.55
CA PHE A 143 3.71 7.16 -3.43
C PHE A 143 2.61 8.14 -3.00
N GLU A 144 2.92 9.44 -2.88
CA GLU A 144 1.94 10.48 -2.53
C GLU A 144 0.77 10.53 -3.52
N GLN A 145 1.05 10.47 -4.83
CA GLN A 145 0.02 10.37 -5.88
C GLN A 145 -0.85 9.11 -5.70
N SER A 146 -0.24 7.96 -5.41
CA SER A 146 -0.93 6.69 -5.18
C SER A 146 -1.86 6.77 -3.95
N VAL A 147 -1.39 7.39 -2.87
CA VAL A 147 -2.16 7.62 -1.63
C VAL A 147 -3.34 8.58 -1.86
N GLN A 148 -3.18 9.60 -2.69
CA GLN A 148 -4.30 10.46 -3.08
C GLN A 148 -5.40 9.65 -3.79
N LYS A 149 -5.04 8.87 -4.81
CA LYS A 149 -5.97 7.99 -5.55
C LYS A 149 -6.72 7.04 -4.61
N TYR A 150 -6.01 6.37 -3.70
CA TYR A 150 -6.63 5.51 -2.68
C TYR A 150 -7.68 6.24 -1.83
N ASN A 151 -7.37 7.44 -1.33
CA ASN A 151 -8.29 8.22 -0.51
C ASN A 151 -9.55 8.65 -1.29
N GLU A 152 -9.42 8.98 -2.56
CA GLU A 152 -10.53 9.34 -3.44
C GLU A 152 -11.40 8.11 -3.77
N THR A 153 -10.79 7.00 -4.20
CA THR A 153 -11.48 5.73 -4.50
C THR A 153 -12.22 5.18 -3.29
N ARG A 154 -11.62 5.25 -2.09
CA ARG A 154 -12.25 4.77 -0.85
C ARG A 154 -13.44 5.63 -0.42
N LYS A 155 -13.36 6.96 -0.58
CA LYS A 155 -14.51 7.87 -0.34
C LYS A 155 -15.66 7.57 -1.31
N LEU A 156 -15.37 7.35 -2.59
CA LEU A 156 -16.37 6.98 -3.59
C LEU A 156 -17.04 5.65 -3.24
N ALA A 157 -16.26 4.62 -2.92
CA ALA A 157 -16.80 3.31 -2.51
C ALA A 157 -17.69 3.42 -1.26
N GLN A 158 -17.31 4.22 -0.27
CA GLN A 158 -18.14 4.51 0.90
C GLN A 158 -19.45 5.23 0.53
N ALA A 159 -19.39 6.22 -0.37
CA ALA A 159 -20.58 6.91 -0.86
C ALA A 159 -21.53 5.96 -1.62
N CYS A 160 -21.00 5.09 -2.48
CA CYS A 160 -21.77 4.06 -3.18
C CYS A 160 -22.41 3.05 -2.21
N ASN A 161 -21.70 2.63 -1.16
CA ASN A 161 -22.24 1.74 -0.14
C ASN A 161 -23.36 2.42 0.67
N ASN A 162 -23.13 3.64 1.14
CA ASN A 162 -24.16 4.44 1.83
C ASN A 162 -25.42 4.65 0.96
N LEU A 163 -25.22 4.94 -0.33
CA LEU A 163 -26.30 5.10 -1.30
C LEU A 163 -27.05 3.78 -1.53
N SER A 164 -26.34 2.66 -1.66
CA SER A 164 -26.92 1.32 -1.77
C SER A 164 -27.76 0.98 -0.54
N ASN A 165 -27.27 1.28 0.68
CA ASN A 165 -28.00 1.05 1.91
C ASN A 165 -29.24 1.97 2.03
N ALA A 166 -29.16 3.22 1.57
CA ALA A 166 -30.30 4.12 1.51
C ALA A 166 -31.37 3.66 0.50
N PHE A 167 -30.96 3.09 -0.64
CA PHE A 167 -31.86 2.46 -1.61
C PHE A 167 -32.35 1.07 -1.19
N ASN A 168 -31.64 0.39 -0.29
CA ASN A 168 -32.07 -0.86 0.30
C ASN A 168 -33.10 -0.57 1.40
N PHE A 169 -34.27 -0.09 0.97
CA PHE A 169 -35.38 0.41 1.78
C PHE A 169 -35.94 -0.59 2.81
N GLY A 170 -35.40 -1.80 2.98
CA GLY A 170 -35.96 -2.83 3.87
C GLY A 170 -36.17 -2.40 5.32
N GLU A 171 -35.27 -1.58 5.88
CA GLU A 171 -35.44 -1.02 7.24
C GLU A 171 -36.51 0.08 7.28
N THR A 172 -36.49 1.00 6.31
CA THR A 172 -37.50 2.05 6.12
C THR A 172 -38.89 1.46 5.88
N GLN A 173 -39.03 0.45 5.03
CA GLN A 173 -40.26 -0.31 4.78
C GLN A 173 -40.74 -1.04 6.04
N ARG A 174 -39.84 -1.48 6.92
CA ARG A 174 -40.21 -2.05 8.22
C ARG A 174 -40.74 -0.97 9.18
N LEU A 175 -40.08 0.19 9.23
CA LEU A 175 -40.47 1.32 10.08
C LEU A 175 -41.81 1.94 9.66
N PHE A 176 -42.08 2.05 8.37
CA PHE A 176 -43.36 2.56 7.82
C PHE A 176 -44.42 1.46 7.60
N GLY A 177 -44.18 0.22 8.06
CA GLY A 177 -45.15 -0.89 7.93
C GLY A 177 -45.40 -1.38 6.50
N LEU A 178 -44.63 -0.91 5.50
CA LEU A 178 -44.78 -1.23 4.08
C LEU A 178 -44.41 -2.69 3.75
N ASN A 179 -43.70 -3.40 4.65
CA ASN A 179 -43.43 -4.83 4.52
C ASN A 179 -44.67 -5.73 4.81
N LEU A 180 -45.88 -5.17 4.99
CA LEU A 180 -47.12 -5.89 5.29
C LEU A 180 -47.89 -6.42 4.07
N ILE A 181 -47.23 -6.77 2.96
CA ILE A 181 -47.89 -7.47 1.83
C ILE A 181 -47.15 -8.75 1.42
N GLN A 182 -47.35 -9.78 2.24
CA GLN A 182 -47.36 -11.18 1.76
C GLN A 182 -48.79 -11.75 1.78
N ARG A 183 -49.79 -10.90 1.45
CA ARG A 183 -51.20 -11.28 1.29
C ARG A 183 -51.82 -10.63 0.06
N SER A 184 -51.94 -11.44 -1.00
CA SER A 184 -52.70 -11.22 -2.25
C SER A 184 -52.24 -10.08 -3.19
N PRO A 185 -52.12 -10.32 -4.52
CA PRO A 185 -51.66 -9.32 -5.49
C PRO A 185 -52.78 -8.37 -6.01
N TYR A 186 -53.94 -8.31 -5.37
CA TYR A 186 -55.11 -7.54 -5.83
C TYR A 186 -55.69 -6.63 -4.74
N THR A 187 -55.15 -5.40 -4.58
CA THR A 187 -55.84 -4.16 -4.10
C THR A 187 -54.83 -3.03 -3.83
N LEU A 188 -54.15 -2.50 -4.85
CA LEU A 188 -53.31 -1.29 -4.70
C LEU A 188 -53.56 -0.20 -5.76
N PHE A 189 -54.36 -0.46 -6.79
CA PHE A 189 -54.70 0.49 -7.85
C PHE A 189 -56.19 0.49 -8.22
N THR A 190 -57.06 0.44 -7.21
CA THR A 190 -58.52 0.65 -7.37
C THR A 190 -59.02 1.74 -6.41
N HIS A 191 -58.46 2.93 -6.56
CA HIS A 191 -59.18 4.16 -6.25
C HIS A 191 -59.43 4.88 -7.56
N ASP A 192 -60.67 4.75 -8.05
CA ASP A 192 -61.19 5.60 -9.12
C ASP A 192 -61.07 7.06 -8.70
N PHE A 193 -60.22 7.81 -9.39
CA PHE A 193 -60.33 9.27 -9.44
C PHE A 193 -61.50 9.66 -10.35
N SER A 194 -62.71 9.22 -9.97
CA SER A 194 -63.94 9.67 -10.60
C SER A 194 -64.21 11.12 -10.18
N ILE A 195 -63.73 12.05 -11.01
CA ILE A 195 -63.98 13.48 -10.90
C ILE A 195 -65.49 13.71 -11.03
N GLN A 196 -66.20 13.81 -9.91
CA GLN A 196 -67.57 14.33 -9.89
C GLN A 196 -67.54 15.85 -9.86
N SER A 197 -67.44 16.44 -11.05
CA SER A 197 -67.95 17.78 -11.30
C SER A 197 -69.46 17.85 -11.00
N GLN A 198 -69.88 18.73 -10.11
CA GLN A 198 -71.28 19.17 -10.06
C GLN A 198 -71.43 20.60 -10.61
N PRO A 199 -72.50 20.89 -11.37
CA PRO A 199 -72.66 22.13 -12.12
C PRO A 199 -73.32 23.27 -11.32
N SER A 200 -73.38 24.44 -11.93
CA SER A 200 -73.93 25.68 -11.39
C SER A 200 -75.40 25.94 -11.76
N SER A 201 -76.04 26.85 -11.00
CA SER A 201 -77.42 27.38 -11.17
C SER A 201 -78.56 26.38 -10.87
N THR A 202 -79.75 26.74 -10.38
CA THR A 202 -80.46 28.03 -10.15
C THR A 202 -81.38 27.83 -8.89
N ALA A 203 -82.16 28.75 -8.29
CA ALA A 203 -82.59 30.12 -8.60
C ALA A 203 -82.94 30.96 -7.34
N SER A 204 -83.27 32.22 -7.58
CA SER A 204 -83.79 33.30 -6.72
C SER A 204 -85.03 32.99 -5.85
N ASN A 205 -85.10 33.61 -4.66
CA ASN A 205 -86.08 34.68 -4.31
C ASN A 205 -85.70 35.25 -2.91
N LEU A 206 -85.37 36.52 -2.68
CA LEU A 206 -86.06 37.83 -2.80
C LEU A 206 -87.13 38.11 -1.71
N ILE A 207 -86.95 39.28 -1.06
CA ILE A 207 -87.92 40.17 -0.35
C ILE A 207 -87.87 40.23 1.19
N LEU A 208 -87.62 41.47 1.66
CA LEU A 208 -87.76 42.09 3.00
C LEU A 208 -86.89 41.57 4.15
#